data_AF-A0A1G0Z787-F1
#
_entry.id   AF-A0A1G0Z787-F1
#
_cell.length_a   1.000
_cell.length_b   1.000
_cell.length_c   1.000
_cell.angle_alpha   90.00
_cell.angle_beta   90.00
_cell.angle_gamma   90.00
#
_symmetry.space_group_name_H-M   'P 1'
#
loop_
_entity.id
_entity.type
_entity.pdbx_description
1 polymer ?
#
loop_
_entity_poly.entity_id
_entity_poly.type
_entity_poly.pdbx_seq_one_letter_code
_entity_poly.pdbx_strand_id
1 'polypeptide(L)'
;MNLDGGRLDDKFPKTTLLKKDYIAYLAIALFMLVVVFEIMLVVWLPRKLHSSIMWEDQIANEEMVELEDLLRAYMIDVRKEHKQIEGEVNLIKGSLDEIAGYLREHRDRMSRSQTDDIYRQLKYFESIYRSKIKHGKSFIGSERLDTSKCLVKILDLSGPASDKANPEKNAGTVK
;
A
#
# COMPACT_ATOMS: atom_id res chain seq x y z
N MET A 1 -65.44 30.18 83.75
CA MET A 1 -64.11 30.12 84.38
C MET A 1 -63.25 29.22 83.51
N ASN A 2 -62.08 29.73 83.10
CA ASN A 2 -60.87 28.97 82.72
C ASN A 2 -60.65 27.71 83.58
N LEU A 3 -59.94 26.63 83.22
CA LEU A 3 -59.24 26.15 82.00
C LEU A 3 -59.71 24.68 81.73
N ASP A 4 -59.25 23.87 80.77
CA ASP A 4 -58.13 23.95 79.81
C ASP A 4 -58.50 23.23 78.48
N GLY A 5 -57.59 23.21 77.50
CA GLY A 5 -57.69 22.44 76.25
C GLY A 5 -56.33 22.08 75.63
N GLY A 6 -55.29 21.84 76.44
CA GLY A 6 -53.92 21.56 75.98
C GLY A 6 -53.71 20.19 75.33
N ARG A 7 -54.19 19.98 74.10
CA ARG A 7 -53.83 18.81 73.27
C ARG A 7 -52.52 19.06 72.51
N LEU A 8 -51.63 18.07 72.53
CA LEU A 8 -50.38 18.05 71.78
C LEU A 8 -50.66 18.12 70.27
N ASP A 9 -50.09 19.12 69.59
CA ASP A 9 -49.96 19.15 68.13
C ASP A 9 -48.49 19.38 67.74
N ASP A 10 -47.88 18.33 67.20
CA ASP A 10 -46.48 18.27 66.81
C ASP A 10 -46.13 19.27 65.69
N LYS A 11 -45.43 20.36 66.05
CA LYS A 11 -44.82 21.29 65.09
C LYS A 11 -43.52 20.74 64.49
N PHE A 12 -43.59 19.67 63.71
CA PHE A 12 -42.51 19.33 62.77
C PHE A 12 -42.69 20.07 61.44
N PRO A 13 -41.67 20.82 60.96
CA PRO A 13 -41.81 21.66 59.77
C PRO A 13 -41.83 20.83 58.49
N LYS A 14 -42.97 20.87 57.76
CA LYS A 14 -43.19 20.15 56.48
C LYS A 14 -42.27 20.62 55.32
N THR A 15 -41.38 21.58 55.55
CA THR A 15 -40.50 22.21 54.55
C THR A 15 -39.26 21.38 54.19
N THR A 16 -38.95 20.33 54.94
CA THR A 16 -37.83 19.41 54.65
C THR A 16 -38.20 18.32 53.64
N LEU A 17 -39.47 17.89 53.59
CA LEU A 17 -39.93 16.83 52.67
C LEU A 17 -39.92 17.28 51.21
N LEU A 18 -40.52 18.44 50.90
CA LEU A 18 -40.57 18.98 49.53
C LEU A 18 -39.18 19.19 48.88
N LYS A 19 -38.16 19.53 49.69
CA LYS A 19 -36.78 19.67 49.21
C LYS A 19 -36.14 18.31 48.89
N LYS A 20 -36.49 17.26 49.63
CA LYS A 20 -36.00 15.90 49.41
C LYS A 20 -36.56 15.32 48.12
N ASP A 21 -37.85 15.57 47.85
CA ASP A 21 -38.50 15.11 46.61
C ASP A 21 -37.89 15.81 45.37
N TYR A 22 -37.56 17.11 45.47
CA TYR A 22 -36.87 17.83 44.38
C TYR A 22 -35.51 17.20 44.02
N ILE A 23 -34.73 16.76 45.01
CA ILE A 23 -33.45 16.06 44.79
C ILE A 23 -33.68 14.72 44.06
N ALA A 24 -34.75 13.99 44.42
CA ALA A 24 -35.09 12.73 43.75
C ALA A 24 -35.51 12.95 42.29
N TYR A 25 -36.37 13.93 42.01
CA TYR A 25 -36.75 14.29 40.63
C TYR A 25 -35.56 14.76 39.80
N LEU A 26 -34.65 15.54 40.39
CA LEU A 26 -33.43 16.00 39.71
C LEU A 26 -32.47 14.84 39.40
N ALA A 27 -32.34 13.86 40.30
CA ALA A 27 -31.57 12.64 40.04
C ALA A 27 -32.17 11.79 38.90
N ILE A 28 -33.50 11.63 38.87
CA ILE A 28 -34.21 10.92 37.79
C ILE A 28 -34.04 11.66 36.45
N ALA A 29 -34.15 12.99 36.44
CA ALA A 29 -33.96 13.80 35.24
C ALA A 29 -32.52 13.72 34.71
N LEU A 30 -31.51 13.77 35.58
CA LEU A 30 -30.11 13.57 35.20
C LEU A 30 -29.87 12.16 34.67
N PHE A 31 -30.45 11.13 35.30
CA PHE A 31 -30.32 9.75 34.81
C PHE A 31 -30.91 9.59 33.41
N MET A 32 -32.11 10.12 33.16
CA MET A 32 -32.72 10.12 31.82
C MET A 32 -31.88 10.89 30.79
N LEU A 33 -31.28 12.02 31.17
CA LEU A 33 -30.38 12.78 30.31
C LEU A 33 -29.13 11.98 29.95
N VAL A 34 -28.52 11.29 30.92
CA VAL A 34 -27.36 10.41 30.70
C VAL A 34 -27.72 9.26 29.76
N VAL A 35 -28.87 8.59 29.95
CA VAL A 35 -29.34 7.50 29.07
C VAL A 35 -29.60 7.99 27.64
N VAL A 36 -30.21 9.17 27.47
CA VAL A 36 -30.40 9.76 26.13
C VAL A 36 -29.06 10.09 25.48
N PHE A 37 -28.09 10.60 26.25
CA PHE A 37 -26.75 10.90 25.75
C PHE A 37 -25.97 9.64 25.38
N GLU A 38 -26.11 8.55 26.15
CA GLU A 38 -25.53 7.24 25.86
C GLU A 38 -26.09 6.66 24.55
N ILE A 39 -27.42 6.65 24.38
CA ILE A 39 -28.07 6.23 23.13
C ILE A 39 -27.61 7.09 21.95
N MET A 40 -27.50 8.41 22.15
CA MET A 40 -26.98 9.33 21.14
C MET A 40 -25.53 8.99 20.74
N LEU A 41 -24.64 8.73 21.71
CA LEU A 41 -23.26 8.33 21.43
C LEU A 41 -23.18 6.98 20.70
N VAL A 42 -23.95 5.97 21.15
CA VAL A 42 -23.99 4.64 20.53
C VAL A 42 -24.42 4.69 19.06
N VAL A 43 -25.29 5.63 18.67
CA VAL A 43 -25.71 5.81 17.26
C VAL A 43 -24.77 6.75 16.48
N TRP A 44 -24.25 7.81 17.12
CA TRP A 44 -23.45 8.83 16.44
C TRP A 44 -22.01 8.38 16.16
N LEU A 45 -21.40 7.67 17.11
CA LEU A 45 -20.02 7.20 17.01
C LEU A 45 -19.76 6.26 15.82
N PRO A 46 -20.54 5.18 15.58
CA PRO A 46 -20.34 4.33 14.41
C PRO A 46 -20.64 5.05 13.09
N ARG A 47 -21.62 5.96 13.06
CA ARG A 47 -21.89 6.79 11.87
C ARG A 47 -20.70 7.68 11.51
N LYS A 48 -20.07 8.32 12.49
CA LYS A 48 -18.90 9.17 12.28
C LYS A 48 -17.66 8.35 11.89
N LEU A 49 -17.46 7.20 12.52
CA LEU A 49 -16.37 6.28 12.19
C LEU A 49 -16.47 5.76 10.74
N HIS A 50 -17.68 5.39 10.29
CA HIS A 50 -17.90 4.95 8.91
C HIS A 50 -17.60 6.05 7.87
N SER A 51 -17.87 7.33 8.18
CA SER A 51 -17.46 8.44 7.29
C SER A 51 -15.95 8.67 7.28
N SER A 52 -15.26 8.46 8.40
CA SER A 52 -13.79 8.56 8.46
C SER A 52 -13.10 7.46 7.66
N ILE A 53 -13.57 6.21 7.76
CA ILE A 53 -13.01 5.07 7.01
C ILE A 53 -13.11 5.28 5.49
N MET A 54 -14.24 5.78 4.99
CA MET A 54 -14.40 6.12 3.56
C MET A 54 -13.41 7.19 3.10
N TRP A 55 -13.06 8.13 4.00
CA TRP A 55 -12.10 9.21 3.72
C TRP A 55 -10.65 8.70 3.75
N GLU A 56 -10.33 7.79 4.67
CA GLU A 56 -9.03 7.09 4.71
C GLU A 56 -8.79 6.28 3.43
N ASP A 57 -9.80 5.54 2.93
CA ASP A 57 -9.69 4.77 1.69
C ASP A 57 -9.51 5.70 0.46
N GLN A 58 -10.11 6.90 0.46
CA GLN A 58 -9.90 7.90 -0.60
C GLN A 58 -8.50 8.49 -0.56
N ILE A 59 -8.00 8.86 0.63
CA ILE A 59 -6.63 9.37 0.82
C ILE A 59 -5.60 8.32 0.38
N ALA A 60 -5.75 7.05 0.81
CA ALA A 60 -4.82 5.98 0.44
C ALA A 60 -4.75 5.77 -1.09
N ASN A 61 -5.87 5.90 -1.79
CA ASN A 61 -5.89 5.84 -3.26
C ASN A 61 -5.28 7.08 -3.93
N GLU A 62 -5.28 8.25 -3.27
CA GLU A 62 -4.64 9.47 -3.77
C GLU A 62 -3.11 9.44 -3.54
N GLU A 63 -2.65 9.06 -2.34
CA GLU A 63 -1.23 8.83 -2.03
C GLU A 63 -0.59 7.78 -2.96
N MET A 64 -1.35 6.73 -3.33
CA MET A 64 -0.87 5.71 -4.27
C MET A 64 -0.67 6.27 -5.69
N VAL A 65 -1.56 7.15 -6.16
CA VAL A 65 -1.45 7.81 -7.47
C VAL A 65 -0.27 8.79 -7.47
N GLU A 66 -0.12 9.60 -6.42
CA GLU A 66 1.00 10.53 -6.28
C GLU A 66 2.35 9.81 -6.27
N LEU A 67 2.43 8.67 -5.55
CA LEU A 67 3.63 7.83 -5.54
C LEU A 67 3.95 7.24 -6.92
N GLU A 68 2.95 6.88 -7.73
CA GLU A 68 3.16 6.40 -9.11
C GLU A 68 3.78 7.50 -10.00
N ASP A 69 3.13 8.66 -10.08
CA ASP A 69 3.58 9.81 -10.89
C ASP A 69 4.98 10.27 -10.47
N LEU A 70 5.27 10.31 -9.17
CA LEU A 70 6.60 10.64 -8.62
C LEU A 70 7.67 9.62 -9.05
N LEU A 71 7.34 8.33 -9.00
CA LEU A 71 8.27 7.27 -9.41
C LEU A 71 8.51 7.26 -10.92
N ARG A 72 7.48 7.59 -11.69
CA ARG A 72 7.54 7.76 -13.15
C ARG A 72 8.41 8.96 -13.54
N ALA A 73 8.30 10.08 -12.82
CA ALA A 73 9.18 11.24 -12.99
C ALA A 73 10.65 10.90 -12.69
N TYR A 74 10.93 10.13 -11.63
CA TYR A 74 12.26 9.65 -11.29
C TYR A 74 12.91 8.79 -12.39
N MET A 75 12.14 7.88 -13.02
CA MET A 75 12.65 7.07 -14.13
C MET A 75 12.97 7.91 -15.39
N ILE A 76 12.24 9.00 -15.63
CA ILE A 76 12.52 9.93 -16.73
C ILE A 76 13.86 10.65 -16.53
N ASP A 77 14.21 10.99 -15.28
CA ASP A 77 15.42 11.77 -15.00
C ASP A 77 16.68 10.91 -15.04
N VAL A 78 16.68 9.74 -14.37
CA VAL A 78 17.84 8.82 -14.40
C VAL A 78 18.19 8.34 -15.82
N ARG A 79 17.19 8.21 -16.71
CA ARG A 79 17.44 7.87 -18.12
C ARG A 79 18.39 8.85 -18.80
N LYS A 80 18.42 10.13 -18.39
CA LYS A 80 19.34 11.13 -18.93
C LYS A 80 20.77 10.94 -18.42
N GLU A 81 20.92 10.54 -17.16
CA GLU A 81 22.22 10.43 -16.48
C GLU A 81 22.95 9.12 -16.80
N HIS A 82 22.23 8.01 -16.97
CA HIS A 82 22.82 6.67 -16.97
C HIS A 82 22.33 5.77 -18.13
N LYS A 83 22.84 6.02 -19.34
CA LYS A 83 22.54 5.20 -20.55
C LYS A 83 22.81 3.69 -20.39
N GLN A 84 23.74 3.29 -19.52
CA GLN A 84 24.08 1.88 -19.32
C GLN A 84 22.94 1.05 -18.69
N ILE A 85 22.04 1.70 -17.94
CA ILE A 85 20.87 1.05 -17.31
C ILE A 85 19.55 1.40 -18.02
N GLU A 86 19.61 2.02 -19.21
CA GLU A 86 18.42 2.47 -19.96
C GLU A 86 17.45 1.31 -20.25
N GLY A 87 17.95 0.09 -20.47
CA GLY A 87 17.10 -1.10 -20.66
C GLY A 87 16.31 -1.48 -19.41
N GLU A 88 16.94 -1.47 -18.23
CA GLU A 88 16.28 -1.76 -16.95
C GLU A 88 15.29 -0.66 -16.56
N VAL A 89 15.66 0.61 -16.76
CA VAL A 89 14.80 1.78 -16.51
C VAL A 89 13.58 1.77 -17.43
N ASN A 90 13.73 1.42 -18.71
CA ASN A 90 12.60 1.30 -19.64
C ASN A 90 11.66 0.14 -19.26
N LEU A 91 12.19 -0.97 -18.74
CA LEU A 91 11.37 -2.11 -18.31
C LEU A 91 10.55 -1.78 -17.05
N ILE A 92 11.17 -1.13 -16.06
CA ILE A 92 10.46 -0.61 -14.87
C ILE A 92 9.43 0.44 -15.28
N LYS A 93 9.78 1.37 -16.18
CA LYS A 93 8.83 2.35 -16.70
C LYS A 93 7.63 1.68 -17.39
N GLY A 94 7.85 0.61 -18.16
CA GLY A 94 6.76 -0.16 -18.77
C GLY A 94 5.78 -0.72 -17.75
N SER A 95 6.29 -1.31 -16.65
CA SER A 95 5.42 -1.77 -15.56
C SER A 95 4.71 -0.64 -14.81
N LEU A 96 5.33 0.53 -14.66
CA LEU A 96 4.67 1.73 -14.09
C LEU A 96 3.57 2.24 -15.02
N ASP A 97 3.82 2.32 -16.33
CA ASP A 97 2.82 2.74 -17.33
C ASP A 97 1.59 1.79 -17.34
N GLU A 98 1.79 0.48 -17.10
CA GLU A 98 0.71 -0.51 -16.94
C GLU A 98 -0.07 -0.32 -15.63
N ILE A 99 0.62 -0.13 -14.50
CA ILE A 99 0.00 0.17 -13.20
C ILE A 99 -0.80 1.48 -13.28
N ALA A 100 -0.26 2.51 -13.91
CA ALA A 100 -0.91 3.80 -14.16
C ALA A 100 -2.20 3.64 -14.98
N GLY A 101 -2.17 2.79 -16.01
CA GLY A 101 -3.34 2.42 -16.80
C GLY A 101 -4.42 1.74 -15.95
N TYR A 102 -4.03 0.73 -15.18
CA TYR A 102 -4.94 0.00 -14.29
C TYR A 102 -5.57 0.92 -13.23
N LEU A 103 -4.77 1.78 -12.57
CA LEU A 103 -5.26 2.81 -11.66
C LEU A 103 -6.28 3.72 -12.34
N ARG A 104 -5.97 4.26 -13.52
CA ARG A 104 -6.83 5.23 -14.22
C ARG A 104 -8.20 4.65 -14.61
N GLU A 105 -8.27 3.35 -14.89
CA GLU A 105 -9.51 2.67 -15.27
C GLU A 105 -10.29 2.10 -14.07
N HIS A 106 -9.61 1.66 -13.01
CA HIS A 106 -10.22 0.92 -11.90
C HIS A 106 -10.23 1.63 -10.53
N ARG A 107 -9.69 2.86 -10.40
CA ARG A 107 -9.59 3.64 -9.13
C ARG A 107 -10.87 3.58 -8.29
N ASP A 108 -12.01 3.91 -8.89
CA ASP A 108 -13.29 4.08 -8.19
C ASP A 108 -13.94 2.75 -7.75
N ARG A 109 -13.37 1.60 -8.15
CA ARG A 109 -13.89 0.25 -7.88
C ARG A 109 -12.86 -0.66 -7.19
N MET A 110 -11.71 -0.13 -6.82
CA MET A 110 -10.61 -0.90 -6.28
C MET A 110 -10.89 -1.31 -4.83
N SER A 111 -10.70 -2.60 -4.52
CA SER A 111 -10.76 -3.09 -3.13
C SER A 111 -9.54 -2.60 -2.35
N ARG A 112 -9.71 -2.29 -1.05
CA ARG A 112 -8.62 -1.88 -0.15
C ARG A 112 -7.44 -2.86 -0.13
N SER A 113 -7.68 -4.16 -0.37
CA SER A 113 -6.60 -5.15 -0.51
C SER A 113 -5.78 -4.95 -1.79
N GLN A 114 -6.43 -4.62 -2.91
CA GLN A 114 -5.75 -4.36 -4.18
C GLN A 114 -4.95 -3.05 -4.12
N THR A 115 -5.47 -2.03 -3.43
CA THR A 115 -4.73 -0.80 -3.13
C THR A 115 -3.46 -1.10 -2.32
N ASP A 116 -3.53 -1.92 -1.26
CA ASP A 116 -2.33 -2.30 -0.47
C ASP A 116 -1.34 -3.14 -1.29
N ASP A 117 -1.81 -4.07 -2.11
CA ASP A 117 -0.96 -4.89 -2.99
C ASP A 117 -0.20 -4.05 -4.02
N ILE A 118 -0.88 -3.09 -4.69
CA ILE A 118 -0.24 -2.18 -5.66
C ILE A 118 0.72 -1.22 -4.94
N TYR A 119 0.31 -0.67 -3.79
CA TYR A 119 1.15 0.22 -2.99
C TYR A 119 2.44 -0.47 -2.50
N ARG A 120 2.38 -1.76 -2.15
CA ARG A 120 3.56 -2.59 -1.86
C ARG A 120 4.48 -2.75 -3.07
N GLN A 121 3.94 -2.97 -4.27
CA GLN A 121 4.73 -3.05 -5.50
C GLN A 121 5.40 -1.71 -5.82
N LEU A 122 4.69 -0.59 -5.67
CA LEU A 122 5.24 0.76 -5.81
C LEU A 122 6.38 1.04 -4.84
N LYS A 123 6.23 0.69 -3.55
CA LYS A 123 7.31 0.80 -2.56
C LYS A 123 8.50 -0.12 -2.85
N TYR A 124 8.27 -1.28 -3.44
CA TYR A 124 9.35 -2.15 -3.91
C TYR A 124 10.16 -1.49 -5.03
N PHE A 125 9.49 -0.87 -6.02
CA PHE A 125 10.15 -0.08 -7.04
C PHE A 125 10.87 1.16 -6.47
N GLU A 126 10.32 1.86 -5.47
CA GLU A 126 11.00 2.97 -4.78
C GLU A 126 12.29 2.52 -4.08
N SER A 127 12.24 1.36 -3.42
CA SER A 127 13.40 0.75 -2.76
C SER A 127 14.49 0.38 -3.78
N ILE A 128 14.14 -0.20 -4.93
CA ILE A 128 15.07 -0.45 -6.04
C ILE A 128 15.66 0.86 -6.57
N TYR A 129 14.81 1.86 -6.78
CA TYR A 129 15.23 3.16 -7.30
C TYR A 129 16.29 3.81 -6.40
N ARG A 130 15.97 3.93 -5.11
CA ARG A 130 16.83 4.56 -4.10
C ARG A 130 18.14 3.78 -3.87
N SER A 131 18.10 2.44 -3.91
CA SER A 131 19.27 1.60 -3.61
C SER A 131 20.23 1.44 -4.80
N LYS A 132 19.72 1.13 -5.99
CA LYS A 132 20.54 0.76 -7.15
C LYS A 132 20.55 1.84 -8.24
N ILE A 133 19.37 2.22 -8.73
CA ILE A 133 19.20 3.02 -9.96
C ILE A 133 19.78 4.44 -9.78
N LYS A 134 19.51 5.09 -8.65
CA LYS A 134 20.09 6.39 -8.28
C LYS A 134 21.63 6.40 -8.23
N HIS A 135 22.26 5.23 -8.09
CA HIS A 135 23.72 5.09 -8.05
C HIS A 135 24.31 4.55 -9.36
N GLY A 136 23.52 4.49 -10.45
CA GLY A 136 23.94 3.95 -11.74
C GLY A 136 24.28 2.46 -11.73
N LYS A 137 23.84 1.71 -10.72
CA LYS A 137 24.15 0.27 -10.57
C LYS A 137 23.07 -0.58 -11.22
N SER A 138 23.47 -1.46 -12.13
CA SER A 138 22.56 -2.44 -12.76
C SER A 138 21.87 -3.32 -11.71
N PHE A 139 20.60 -3.61 -11.94
CA PHE A 139 19.80 -4.55 -11.19
C PHE A 139 20.31 -5.98 -11.37
N ILE A 140 20.60 -6.36 -12.62
CA ILE A 140 21.17 -7.64 -13.02
C ILE A 140 22.69 -7.58 -12.86
N GLY A 141 23.27 -8.48 -12.06
CA GLY A 141 24.72 -8.61 -12.00
C GLY A 141 25.25 -8.99 -13.39
N SER A 142 26.14 -8.17 -13.96
CA SER A 142 26.67 -8.45 -15.30
C SER A 142 27.61 -9.66 -15.26
N GLU A 143 27.03 -10.84 -15.45
CA GLU A 143 27.80 -12.02 -15.81
C GLU A 143 28.47 -11.72 -17.15
N ARG A 144 29.76 -11.42 -17.10
CA ARG A 144 30.55 -11.16 -18.30
C ARG A 144 30.50 -12.43 -19.13
N LEU A 145 29.82 -12.35 -20.28
CA LEU A 145 29.73 -13.46 -21.22
C LEU A 145 31.17 -13.82 -21.63
N ASP A 146 31.67 -14.93 -21.09
CA ASP A 146 33.05 -15.35 -21.24
C ASP A 146 33.25 -15.90 -22.66
N THR A 147 33.45 -14.97 -23.60
CA THR A 147 33.58 -15.24 -25.03
C THR A 147 34.72 -16.19 -25.34
N SER A 148 35.69 -16.36 -24.42
CA SER A 148 36.71 -17.39 -24.50
C SER A 148 36.11 -18.81 -24.51
N LYS A 149 35.19 -19.12 -23.57
CA LYS A 149 34.49 -20.41 -23.50
C LYS A 149 33.52 -20.62 -24.65
N CYS A 150 32.88 -19.53 -25.12
CA CYS A 150 31.99 -19.58 -26.27
C CYS A 150 32.78 -19.89 -27.57
N LEU A 151 33.90 -19.21 -27.80
CA LEU A 151 34.77 -19.44 -28.95
C LEU A 151 35.37 -20.85 -28.96
N VAL A 152 35.87 -21.36 -27.82
CA VAL A 152 36.36 -22.74 -27.72
C VAL A 152 35.27 -23.73 -28.11
N LYS A 153 34.05 -23.56 -27.58
CA LYS A 153 32.92 -24.46 -27.89
C LYS A 153 32.48 -24.41 -29.35
N ILE A 154 32.60 -23.25 -30.01
CA ILE A 154 32.33 -23.09 -31.45
C ILE A 154 33.47 -23.67 -32.30
N LEU A 155 34.73 -23.54 -31.87
CA LEU A 155 35.88 -24.18 -32.54
C LEU A 155 35.82 -25.71 -32.47
N ASP A 156 35.51 -26.26 -31.29
CA ASP A 156 35.31 -27.70 -31.08
C ASP A 156 34.13 -28.26 -31.89
N LEU A 157 33.12 -27.44 -32.19
CA LEU A 157 32.03 -27.78 -33.10
C LEU A 157 32.39 -27.60 -34.58
N SER A 158 33.51 -26.92 -34.89
CA SER A 158 33.94 -26.57 -36.25
C SER A 158 35.05 -27.47 -36.81
N GLY A 159 35.52 -28.48 -36.06
CA GLY A 159 36.45 -29.49 -36.56
C GLY A 159 36.30 -30.85 -35.87
N PRO A 160 36.47 -32.00 -36.56
CA PRO A 160 37.05 -32.14 -37.89
C PRO A 160 36.03 -32.62 -38.95
N ALA A 161 35.55 -31.69 -39.78
CA ALA A 161 34.80 -32.00 -41.01
C ALA A 161 35.65 -31.83 -42.30
N SER A 162 36.97 -31.71 -42.16
CA SER A 162 37.90 -31.45 -43.27
C SER A 162 39.20 -32.24 -43.15
N ASP A 163 39.11 -33.55 -42.89
CA ASP A 163 40.25 -34.47 -43.02
C ASP A 163 39.86 -35.82 -43.65
N LYS A 164 39.08 -35.75 -44.74
CA LYS A 164 38.76 -36.88 -45.63
C LYS A 164 38.90 -36.51 -47.11
N ALA A 165 40.03 -35.88 -47.45
CA ALA A 165 40.45 -35.71 -48.84
C ALA A 165 41.29 -36.92 -49.32
N ASN A 166 40.62 -38.07 -49.47
CA ASN A 166 40.91 -39.18 -50.38
C ASN A 166 42.39 -39.48 -50.79
N PRO A 167 43.07 -40.45 -50.15
CA PRO A 167 44.21 -41.15 -50.73
C PRO A 167 43.79 -42.36 -51.61
N GLU A 168 44.67 -42.76 -52.53
CA GLU A 168 44.61 -43.93 -53.44
C GLU A 168 43.63 -43.90 -54.65
N LYS A 169 44.19 -43.84 -55.88
CA LYS A 169 44.46 -45.08 -56.67
C LYS A 169 45.24 -44.88 -57.97
N ASN A 170 46.18 -45.82 -58.18
CA ASN A 170 46.66 -46.41 -59.44
C ASN A 170 47.43 -45.60 -60.50
N ALA A 171 48.76 -45.78 -60.47
CA ALA A 171 49.53 -46.59 -61.43
C ALA A 171 49.28 -46.45 -62.96
N GLY A 172 50.35 -46.14 -63.71
CA GLY A 172 50.39 -46.24 -65.18
C GLY A 172 51.65 -45.62 -65.79
N THR A 173 52.74 -46.40 -65.89
CA THR A 173 54.05 -45.97 -66.42
C THR A 173 54.23 -46.39 -67.89
N VAL A 174 55.05 -45.67 -68.66
CA VAL A 174 55.57 -46.05 -70.02
C VAL A 174 54.50 -45.93 -71.12
N LYS A 175 54.73 -45.33 -72.30
CA LYS A 175 55.95 -45.11 -73.08
C LYS A 175 55.90 -43.80 -73.87
#